data_AF-A0A8J8ECA4-F1
#
_entry.id   AF-A0A8J8ECA4-F1
#
_cell.length_a   1.000
_cell.length_b   1.000
_cell.length_c   1.000
_cell.angle_alpha   90.00
_cell.angle_beta   90.00
_cell.angle_gamma   90.00
#
_symmetry.space_group_name_H-M   'P 1'
#
loop_
_entity.id
_entity.type
_entity.pdbx_description
1 polymer ?
#
loop_
_entity_poly.entity_id
_entity_poly.type
_entity_poly.pdbx_seq_one_letter_code
_entity_poly.pdbx_strand_id
1 'polypeptide(L)'
;MDILSAKNLVNENKNREEILYKIARRFAKKERYWELISLAKRYGCPDDVRKLVLWEAEVLASKGDETAFRLLEACGEAEPNVLREYFRKTGDHVTTIENINLAGENTREAFGIVVEVLQERNPVEFLPFCNLPGKNYHREICKLAVLRRALLTGDREGMLTACHELTKPVRMKLFRSLGRDILTCEDAVEYLLEVNREGIYWNQCVELALRGELMEALSLAGNSEKLLAEIVKDYLISGFIKKPHELLKAIRSEGFKRGLLHLLQTFARRELKLRPVYLVYMWRE
;
A
#
# COMPACT_ATOMS: atom_id res chain seq x y z
N MET A 1 32.90 11.52 -36.24
CA MET A 1 32.98 10.14 -35.72
C MET A 1 32.62 9.20 -36.85
N ASP A 2 33.55 8.34 -37.28
CA ASP A 2 33.36 7.43 -38.41
C ASP A 2 32.40 6.28 -38.09
N ILE A 3 31.51 5.98 -39.04
CA ILE A 3 30.51 4.90 -38.96
C ILE A 3 31.16 3.52 -38.70
N LEU A 4 32.39 3.33 -39.18
CA LEU A 4 33.19 2.11 -38.96
C LEU A 4 33.70 1.98 -37.52
N SER A 5 34.07 3.09 -36.88
CA SER A 5 34.51 3.11 -35.47
C SER A 5 33.34 2.80 -34.53
N ALA A 6 32.15 3.33 -34.82
CA ALA A 6 30.93 3.01 -34.08
C ALA A 6 30.51 1.53 -34.25
N LYS A 7 30.61 0.97 -35.46
CA LYS A 7 30.30 -0.46 -35.71
C LYS A 7 31.26 -1.40 -34.98
N ASN A 8 32.55 -1.08 -34.91
CA ASN A 8 33.52 -1.90 -34.18
C ASN A 8 33.29 -1.85 -32.65
N LEU A 9 33.01 -0.67 -32.09
CA LEU A 9 32.65 -0.53 -30.67
C LEU A 9 31.38 -1.33 -30.32
N VAL A 10 30.37 -1.32 -31.19
CA VAL A 10 29.12 -2.08 -30.98
C VAL A 10 29.37 -3.59 -31.01
N ASN A 11 30.22 -4.08 -31.91
CA ASN A 11 30.56 -5.51 -31.98
C ASN A 11 31.41 -5.98 -30.79
N GLU A 12 32.36 -5.16 -30.32
CA GLU A 12 33.15 -5.48 -29.13
C GLU A 12 32.30 -5.53 -27.86
N ASN A 13 31.34 -4.61 -27.72
CA ASN A 13 30.40 -4.61 -26.60
C ASN A 13 29.49 -5.84 -26.61
N LYS A 14 28.94 -6.22 -27.77
CA LYS A 14 28.11 -7.44 -27.89
C LYS A 14 28.88 -8.72 -27.53
N ASN A 15 30.12 -8.86 -28.00
CA ASN A 15 30.96 -10.00 -27.65
C ASN A 15 31.25 -10.06 -26.15
N ARG A 16 31.49 -8.89 -25.52
CA ARG A 16 31.71 -8.81 -24.08
C ARG A 16 30.47 -9.21 -23.28
N GLU A 17 29.29 -8.74 -23.67
CA GLU A 17 28.01 -9.10 -23.02
C GLU A 17 27.74 -10.60 -23.12
N GLU A 18 27.99 -11.22 -24.28
CA GLU A 18 27.80 -12.66 -24.47
C GLU A 18 28.74 -13.49 -23.59
N ILE A 19 30.00 -13.06 -23.45
CA ILE A 19 30.97 -13.71 -22.54
C ILE A 19 30.50 -13.59 -21.08
N LEU A 20 30.08 -12.39 -20.66
CA LEU A 20 29.59 -12.16 -19.31
C LEU A 20 28.37 -13.04 -19.01
N TYR A 21 27.42 -13.14 -19.94
CA TYR A 21 26.25 -14.01 -19.79
C TYR A 21 26.64 -15.50 -19.68
N LYS A 22 27.55 -16.00 -20.53
CA LYS A 22 28.03 -17.38 -20.45
C LYS A 22 28.68 -17.70 -19.11
N ILE A 23 29.46 -16.77 -18.55
CA ILE A 23 30.08 -16.92 -17.23
C ILE A 23 29.02 -16.87 -16.13
N ALA A 24 28.12 -15.87 -16.16
CA ALA A 24 27.03 -15.71 -15.20
C ALA A 24 26.16 -16.97 -15.13
N ARG A 25 25.75 -17.51 -16.29
CA ARG A 25 24.96 -18.75 -16.39
C ARG A 25 25.68 -19.96 -15.81
N ARG A 26 27.01 -20.06 -15.94
CA ARG A 26 27.80 -21.13 -15.32
C ARG A 26 27.82 -21.01 -13.80
N PHE A 27 27.87 -19.79 -13.25
CA PHE A 27 27.79 -19.57 -11.81
C PHE A 27 26.40 -19.91 -11.27
N ALA A 28 25.34 -19.40 -11.90
CA ALA A 28 23.96 -19.72 -11.54
C ALA A 28 23.69 -21.23 -11.54
N LYS A 29 24.07 -21.94 -12.63
CA LYS A 29 23.90 -23.41 -12.73
C LYS A 29 24.64 -24.20 -11.64
N LYS A 30 25.71 -23.64 -11.08
CA LYS A 30 26.49 -24.26 -9.99
C LYS A 30 26.11 -23.70 -8.61
N GLU A 31 25.06 -22.88 -8.53
CA GLU A 31 24.62 -22.19 -7.31
C GLU A 31 25.75 -21.35 -6.65
N ARG A 32 26.68 -20.85 -7.48
CA ARG A 32 27.82 -20.01 -7.09
C ARG A 32 27.40 -18.54 -7.06
N TYR A 33 26.44 -18.24 -6.19
CA TYR A 33 25.77 -16.93 -6.16
C TYR A 33 26.68 -15.78 -5.72
N TRP A 34 27.68 -16.04 -4.86
CA TRP A 34 28.66 -15.02 -4.47
C TRP A 34 29.53 -14.57 -5.64
N GLU A 35 29.92 -15.49 -6.50
CA GLU A 35 30.67 -15.21 -7.72
C GLU A 35 29.80 -14.48 -8.75
N LEU A 36 28.51 -14.83 -8.83
CA LEU A 36 27.55 -14.11 -9.67
C LEU A 36 27.35 -12.65 -9.20
N ILE A 37 27.15 -12.44 -7.90
CA ILE A 37 27.07 -11.11 -7.26
C ILE A 37 28.35 -10.31 -7.54
N SER A 38 29.52 -10.93 -7.37
CA SER A 38 30.81 -10.28 -7.61
C SER A 38 31.02 -9.89 -9.07
N LEU A 39 30.57 -10.75 -10.01
CA LEU A 39 30.60 -10.48 -11.43
C LEU A 39 29.72 -9.28 -11.78
N ALA A 40 28.47 -9.27 -11.29
CA ALA A 40 27.49 -8.20 -11.48
C ALA A 40 28.02 -6.85 -10.96
N LYS A 41 28.52 -6.79 -9.72
CA LYS A 41 29.07 -5.57 -9.14
C LYS A 41 30.28 -5.02 -9.90
N ARG A 42 31.12 -5.91 -10.45
CA ARG A 42 32.38 -5.52 -11.10
C ARG A 42 32.22 -5.10 -12.56
N TYR A 43 31.32 -5.75 -13.28
CA TYR A 43 31.18 -5.57 -14.74
C TYR A 43 29.82 -4.99 -15.15
N GLY A 44 28.93 -4.74 -14.21
CA GLY A 44 27.54 -4.34 -14.45
C GLY A 44 26.64 -5.53 -14.77
N CYS A 45 25.33 -5.25 -14.91
CA CYS A 45 24.32 -6.22 -15.33
C CYS A 45 23.76 -5.87 -16.71
N PRO A 46 24.39 -6.36 -17.81
CA PRO A 46 23.78 -6.30 -19.14
C PRO A 46 22.48 -7.11 -19.17
N ASP A 47 21.60 -6.83 -20.14
CA ASP A 47 20.20 -7.30 -20.14
C ASP A 47 20.04 -8.81 -19.94
N ASP A 48 20.89 -9.64 -20.56
CA ASP A 48 20.79 -11.09 -20.41
C ASP A 48 21.27 -11.59 -19.04
N VAL A 49 22.25 -10.91 -18.44
CA VAL A 49 22.67 -11.17 -17.05
C VAL A 49 21.60 -10.68 -16.09
N ARG A 50 20.98 -9.53 -16.34
CA ARG A 50 19.85 -9.00 -15.56
C ARG A 50 18.70 -10.01 -15.53
N LYS A 51 18.24 -10.50 -16.69
CA LYS A 51 17.17 -11.51 -16.78
C LYS A 51 17.50 -12.78 -16.00
N LEU A 52 18.75 -13.24 -16.08
CA LEU A 52 19.20 -14.39 -15.29
C LEU A 52 19.14 -14.10 -13.79
N VAL A 53 19.64 -12.93 -13.36
CA VAL A 53 19.62 -12.53 -11.95
C VAL A 53 18.20 -12.40 -11.41
N LEU A 54 17.28 -11.80 -12.16
CA LEU A 54 15.87 -11.70 -11.79
C LEU A 54 15.25 -13.09 -11.58
N TRP A 55 15.45 -14.00 -12.54
CA TRP A 55 14.96 -15.37 -12.45
C TRP A 55 15.54 -16.11 -11.22
N GLU A 56 16.85 -16.04 -11.01
CA GLU A 56 17.50 -16.69 -9.86
C GLU A 56 17.04 -16.08 -8.53
N ALA A 57 16.84 -14.76 -8.46
CA ALA A 57 16.34 -14.10 -7.26
C ALA A 57 14.91 -14.55 -6.92
N GLU A 58 14.02 -14.67 -7.90
CA GLU A 58 12.66 -15.22 -7.70
C GLU A 58 12.70 -16.66 -7.18
N VAL A 59 13.55 -17.51 -7.79
CA VAL A 59 13.71 -18.91 -7.36
C VAL A 59 14.23 -18.97 -5.91
N LEU A 60 15.24 -18.18 -5.56
CA LEU A 60 15.81 -18.15 -4.22
C LEU A 60 14.80 -17.62 -3.19
N ALA A 61 14.07 -16.57 -3.50
CA ALA A 61 13.04 -16.02 -2.62
C ALA A 61 11.90 -17.01 -2.36
N SER A 62 11.45 -17.76 -3.38
CA SER A 62 10.44 -18.82 -3.22
C SER A 62 10.91 -19.97 -2.30
N LYS A 63 12.23 -20.12 -2.12
CA LYS A 63 12.86 -21.05 -1.17
C LYS A 63 13.14 -20.42 0.19
N GLY A 64 12.96 -19.11 0.33
CA GLY A 64 13.23 -18.36 1.56
C GLY A 64 14.70 -18.02 1.76
N ASP A 65 15.48 -17.90 0.69
CA ASP A 65 16.91 -17.56 0.75
C ASP A 65 17.13 -16.05 0.54
N GLU A 66 17.71 -15.37 1.53
CA GLU A 66 18.00 -13.93 1.49
C GLU A 66 19.04 -13.54 0.42
N THR A 67 19.78 -14.50 -0.14
CA THR A 67 20.73 -14.27 -1.23
C THR A 67 20.03 -13.67 -2.46
N ALA A 68 18.71 -13.90 -2.61
CA ALA A 68 17.87 -13.24 -3.60
C ALA A 68 18.01 -11.71 -3.57
N PHE A 69 17.99 -11.10 -2.38
CA PHE A 69 18.07 -9.65 -2.23
C PHE A 69 19.44 -9.11 -2.64
N ARG A 70 20.51 -9.78 -2.22
CA ARG A 70 21.89 -9.40 -2.56
C ARG A 70 22.16 -9.48 -4.06
N LEU A 71 21.51 -10.42 -4.76
CA LEU A 71 21.56 -10.54 -6.22
C LEU A 71 20.90 -9.34 -6.92
N LEU A 72 19.69 -8.97 -6.48
CA LEU A 72 18.99 -7.80 -7.02
C LEU A 72 19.77 -6.51 -6.77
N GLU A 73 20.28 -6.32 -5.54
CA GLU A 73 21.12 -5.18 -5.19
C GLU A 73 22.37 -5.07 -6.06
N ALA A 74 22.99 -6.20 -6.40
CA ALA A 74 24.18 -6.23 -7.24
C ALA A 74 23.93 -5.71 -8.66
N CYS A 75 22.69 -5.89 -9.16
CA CYS A 75 22.27 -5.35 -10.45
C CYS A 75 21.56 -3.99 -10.34
N GLY A 76 21.28 -3.50 -9.13
CA GLY A 76 20.48 -2.29 -8.91
C GLY A 76 19.01 -2.46 -9.29
N GLU A 77 18.49 -3.68 -9.25
CA GLU A 77 17.12 -4.00 -9.64
C GLU A 77 16.15 -3.82 -8.48
N ALA A 78 14.94 -3.35 -8.79
CA ALA A 78 13.84 -3.25 -7.86
C ALA A 78 12.78 -4.30 -8.23
N GLU A 79 12.63 -5.32 -7.39
CA GLU A 79 11.63 -6.36 -7.57
C GLU A 79 10.76 -6.54 -6.31
N PRO A 80 9.64 -5.80 -6.23
CA PRO A 80 8.67 -5.90 -5.14
C PRO A 80 8.13 -7.32 -4.91
N ASN A 81 7.98 -8.09 -5.98
CA ASN A 81 7.44 -9.45 -5.90
C ASN A 81 8.40 -10.41 -5.19
N VAL A 82 9.71 -10.21 -5.35
CA VAL A 82 10.74 -11.00 -4.68
C VAL A 82 10.68 -10.79 -3.16
N LEU A 83 10.45 -9.56 -2.70
CA LEU A 83 10.23 -9.25 -1.28
C LEU A 83 9.00 -9.96 -0.71
N ARG A 84 7.87 -9.90 -1.43
CA ARG A 84 6.62 -10.55 -1.00
C ARG A 84 6.75 -12.07 -0.98
N GLU A 85 7.37 -12.64 -1.99
CA GLU A 85 7.53 -14.08 -2.11
C GLU A 85 8.41 -14.62 -0.98
N TYR A 86 9.54 -13.96 -0.69
CA TYR A 86 10.37 -14.28 0.46
C TYR A 86 9.57 -14.18 1.77
N PHE A 87 8.87 -13.07 2.00
CA PHE A 87 8.08 -12.90 3.23
C PHE A 87 7.00 -13.97 3.39
N ARG A 88 6.25 -14.30 2.34
CA ARG A 88 5.25 -15.38 2.37
C ARG A 88 5.87 -16.73 2.68
N LYS A 89 7.11 -16.96 2.23
CA LYS A 89 7.82 -18.21 2.45
C LYS A 89 8.36 -18.34 3.87
N THR A 90 8.87 -17.26 4.46
CA THR A 90 9.64 -17.30 5.71
C THR A 90 8.93 -16.70 6.92
N GLY A 91 8.00 -15.75 6.71
CA GLY A 91 7.44 -14.91 7.76
C GLY A 91 8.49 -13.96 8.39
N ASP A 92 9.63 -13.76 7.75
CA ASP A 92 10.70 -12.92 8.29
C ASP A 92 10.43 -11.43 8.01
N HIS A 93 10.02 -10.73 9.07
CA HIS A 93 9.65 -9.33 9.02
C HIS A 93 10.88 -8.43 8.96
N VAL A 94 11.97 -8.81 9.65
CA VAL A 94 13.15 -7.95 9.80
C VAL A 94 13.83 -7.83 8.45
N THR A 95 14.21 -8.96 7.86
CA THR A 95 14.96 -8.96 6.60
C THR A 95 14.14 -8.36 5.46
N THR A 96 12.83 -8.63 5.42
CA THR A 96 11.94 -8.04 4.39
C THR A 96 11.90 -6.51 4.48
N ILE A 97 11.84 -5.95 5.69
CA ILE A 97 11.78 -4.50 5.89
C ILE A 97 13.14 -3.84 5.68
N GLU A 98 14.24 -4.49 6.06
CA GLU A 98 15.59 -4.00 5.75
C GLU A 98 15.82 -3.85 4.25
N ASN A 99 15.24 -4.75 3.45
CA ASN A 99 15.40 -4.79 2.00
C ASN A 99 14.27 -4.08 1.24
N ILE A 100 13.44 -3.27 1.92
CA ILE A 100 12.30 -2.58 1.29
C ILE A 100 12.72 -1.59 0.19
N ASN A 101 14.00 -1.19 0.14
CA ASN A 101 14.58 -0.44 -0.97
C ASN A 101 14.46 -1.17 -2.32
N LEU A 102 14.39 -2.51 -2.30
CA LEU A 102 14.14 -3.33 -3.49
C LEU A 102 12.70 -3.21 -4.00
N ALA A 103 11.79 -2.55 -3.29
CA ALA A 103 10.48 -2.18 -3.85
C ALA A 103 10.57 -1.01 -4.85
N GLY A 104 11.76 -0.39 -5.00
CA GLY A 104 12.00 0.74 -5.87
C GLY A 104 11.51 2.07 -5.28
N GLU A 105 11.47 3.11 -6.11
CA GLU A 105 11.03 4.45 -5.68
C GLU A 105 9.51 4.61 -5.63
N ASN A 106 8.76 3.59 -6.07
CA ASN A 106 7.30 3.61 -6.05
C ASN A 106 6.77 3.54 -4.60
N THR A 107 6.36 4.69 -4.07
CA THR A 107 5.80 4.85 -2.72
C THR A 107 4.71 3.84 -2.41
N ARG A 108 3.82 3.62 -3.38
CA ARG A 108 2.65 2.76 -3.21
C ARG A 108 3.04 1.31 -3.02
N GLU A 109 4.06 0.88 -3.74
CA GLU A 109 4.52 -0.49 -3.75
C GLU A 109 5.25 -0.84 -2.46
N ALA A 110 6.20 0.02 -2.06
CA ALA A 110 6.88 -0.08 -0.78
C ALA A 110 5.89 -0.04 0.40
N PHE A 111 4.94 0.91 0.39
CA PHE A 111 3.91 0.99 1.42
C PHE A 111 3.03 -0.27 1.47
N GLY A 112 2.64 -0.80 0.31
CA GLY A 112 1.84 -2.02 0.20
C GLY A 112 2.54 -3.23 0.82
N ILE A 113 3.84 -3.40 0.56
CA ILE A 113 4.64 -4.49 1.15
C ILE A 113 4.74 -4.32 2.66
N VAL A 114 5.05 -3.12 3.17
CA VAL A 114 5.15 -2.93 4.63
C VAL A 114 3.82 -3.21 5.31
N VAL A 115 2.69 -2.81 4.70
CA VAL A 115 1.35 -3.13 5.21
C VAL A 115 1.08 -4.64 5.20
N GLU A 116 1.52 -5.37 4.18
CA GLU A 116 1.40 -6.84 4.10
C GLU A 116 2.21 -7.51 5.22
N VAL A 117 3.44 -7.05 5.46
CA VAL A 117 4.31 -7.53 6.54
C VAL A 117 3.72 -7.20 7.93
N LEU A 118 3.07 -6.04 8.07
CA LEU A 118 2.49 -5.58 9.32
C LEU A 118 1.22 -6.32 9.78
N GLN A 119 0.57 -7.13 8.93
CA GLN A 119 -0.78 -7.63 9.21
C GLN A 119 -0.88 -8.45 10.50
N GLU A 120 0.21 -9.12 10.91
CA GLU A 120 0.23 -10.09 12.01
C GLU A 120 0.72 -9.52 13.36
N ARG A 121 1.13 -8.25 13.42
CA ARG A 121 1.81 -7.67 14.60
C ARG A 121 1.05 -6.50 15.22
N ASN A 122 1.33 -6.26 16.50
CA ASN A 122 0.97 -5.02 17.18
C ASN A 122 1.75 -3.84 16.55
N PRO A 123 1.09 -2.72 16.17
CA PRO A 123 1.75 -1.55 15.59
C PRO A 123 2.97 -1.05 16.37
N VAL A 124 2.87 -0.98 17.69
CA VAL A 124 3.93 -0.42 18.56
C VAL A 124 5.17 -1.30 18.55
N GLU A 125 4.98 -2.63 18.60
CA GLU A 125 6.08 -3.61 18.55
C GLU A 125 6.84 -3.55 17.22
N PHE A 126 6.22 -3.00 16.16
CA PHE A 126 6.82 -2.93 14.84
C PHE A 126 7.66 -1.67 14.59
N LEU A 127 7.43 -0.59 15.34
CA LEU A 127 8.16 0.68 15.17
C LEU A 127 9.69 0.54 15.19
N PRO A 128 10.30 -0.30 16.05
CA PRO A 128 11.75 -0.50 16.03
C PRO A 128 12.28 -0.99 14.67
N PHE A 129 11.52 -1.81 13.94
CA PHE A 129 11.92 -2.30 12.61
C PHE A 129 11.90 -1.19 11.54
N CYS A 130 11.14 -0.12 11.77
CA CYS A 130 11.14 1.04 10.88
C CYS A 130 12.40 1.92 11.00
N ASN A 131 13.25 1.67 12.00
CA ASN A 131 14.50 2.42 12.23
C ASN A 131 15.76 1.70 11.69
N LEU A 132 15.60 0.59 10.97
CA LEU A 132 16.69 -0.22 10.40
C LEU A 132 17.51 0.50 9.31
N PRO A 133 18.77 0.10 9.04
CA PRO A 133 19.67 0.75 8.08
C PRO A 133 19.05 0.84 6.68
N GLY A 134 18.97 2.05 6.11
CA GLY A 134 18.35 2.28 4.80
C GLY A 134 18.11 3.77 4.53
N LYS A 135 17.61 4.10 3.32
CA LYS A 135 17.25 5.50 2.98
C LYS A 135 16.12 5.98 3.89
N ASN A 136 16.22 7.23 4.36
CA ASN A 136 15.20 7.87 5.22
C ASN A 136 13.77 7.75 4.68
N TYR A 137 13.61 7.81 3.35
CA TYR A 137 12.32 7.66 2.69
C TYR A 137 11.57 6.36 3.05
N HIS A 138 12.25 5.21 3.04
CA HIS A 138 11.62 3.93 3.33
C HIS A 138 11.27 3.77 4.81
N ARG A 139 12.09 4.35 5.70
CA ARG A 139 11.81 4.43 7.14
C ARG A 139 10.52 5.19 7.42
N GLU A 140 10.34 6.33 6.76
CA GLU A 140 9.12 7.13 6.89
C GLU A 140 7.91 6.37 6.35
N ILE A 141 8.02 5.71 5.20
CA ILE A 141 6.96 4.82 4.67
C ILE A 141 6.56 3.76 5.70
N CYS A 142 7.55 3.13 6.35
CA CYS A 142 7.29 2.12 7.36
C CYS A 142 6.52 2.70 8.56
N LYS A 143 6.97 3.85 9.10
CA LYS A 143 6.29 4.54 10.20
C LYS A 143 4.85 4.96 9.84
N LEU A 144 4.63 5.36 8.59
CA LEU A 144 3.30 5.70 8.07
C LEU A 144 2.40 4.47 7.92
N ALA A 145 2.97 3.33 7.53
CA ALA A 145 2.25 2.06 7.49
C ALA A 145 1.84 1.61 8.91
N VAL A 146 2.71 1.80 9.90
CA VAL A 146 2.40 1.58 11.33
C VAL A 146 1.28 2.50 11.78
N LEU A 147 1.36 3.81 11.51
CA LEU A 147 0.31 4.79 11.84
C LEU A 147 -1.03 4.36 11.25
N ARG A 148 -1.04 3.90 9.99
CA ARG A 148 -2.26 3.39 9.33
C ARG A 148 -2.79 2.13 10.01
N ARG A 149 -1.91 1.19 10.40
CA ARG A 149 -2.34 -0.03 11.11
C ARG A 149 -2.96 0.33 12.46
N ALA A 150 -2.31 1.18 13.24
CA ALA A 150 -2.81 1.66 14.53
C ALA A 150 -4.17 2.37 14.39
N LEU A 151 -4.34 3.20 13.35
CA LEU A 151 -5.62 3.80 13.01
C LEU A 151 -6.71 2.75 12.78
N LEU A 152 -6.44 1.75 11.94
CA LEU A 152 -7.40 0.68 11.63
C LEU A 152 -7.79 -0.15 12.85
N THR A 153 -6.89 -0.31 13.82
CA THR A 153 -7.16 -1.03 15.08
C THR A 153 -7.68 -0.14 16.20
N GLY A 154 -7.82 1.17 15.98
CA GLY A 154 -8.21 2.14 17.00
C GLY A 154 -7.18 2.34 18.12
N ASP A 155 -5.92 1.97 17.88
CA ASP A 155 -4.82 2.07 18.84
C ASP A 155 -4.27 3.51 18.88
N ARG A 156 -4.81 4.32 19.80
CA ARG A 156 -4.41 5.72 19.97
C ARG A 156 -2.93 5.86 20.35
N GLU A 157 -2.41 4.98 21.21
CA GLU A 157 -1.02 5.04 21.68
C GLU A 157 -0.06 4.72 20.53
N GLY A 158 -0.35 3.67 19.76
CA GLY A 158 0.40 3.33 18.55
C GLY A 158 0.37 4.44 17.50
N MET A 159 -0.78 5.11 17.34
CA MET A 159 -0.88 6.25 16.42
C MET A 159 -0.03 7.44 16.86
N LEU A 160 -0.08 7.83 18.14
CA LEU A 160 0.73 8.93 18.67
C LEU A 160 2.22 8.64 18.54
N THR A 161 2.65 7.45 18.97
CA THR A 161 4.05 7.02 18.92
C THR A 161 4.57 7.03 17.48
N ALA A 162 3.82 6.44 16.54
CA ALA A 162 4.17 6.45 15.12
C ALA A 162 4.21 7.86 14.53
N CYS A 163 3.28 8.74 14.91
CA CYS A 163 3.28 10.13 14.46
C CYS A 163 4.50 10.90 14.96
N HIS A 164 4.87 10.76 16.24
CA HIS A 164 6.02 11.45 16.80
C HIS A 164 7.35 10.99 16.21
N GLU A 165 7.45 9.70 15.87
CA GLU A 165 8.62 9.10 15.23
C GLU A 165 8.89 9.58 13.80
N LEU A 166 7.89 10.16 13.13
CA LEU A 166 8.08 10.74 11.79
C LEU A 166 8.98 11.98 11.84
N THR A 167 9.75 12.16 10.78
CA THR A 167 10.56 13.37 10.60
C THR A 167 9.68 14.61 10.52
N LYS A 168 10.20 15.76 10.98
CA LYS A 168 9.47 17.04 10.94
C LYS A 168 8.85 17.35 9.56
N PRO A 169 9.55 17.19 8.42
CA PRO A 169 8.97 17.44 7.10
C PRO A 169 7.76 16.55 6.79
N VAL A 170 7.84 15.25 7.11
CA VAL A 170 6.76 14.29 6.85
C VAL A 170 5.57 14.53 7.77
N ARG A 171 5.81 14.83 9.07
CA ARG A 171 4.74 15.24 10.01
C ARG A 171 3.98 16.46 9.52
N MET A 172 4.70 17.51 9.11
CA MET A 172 4.03 18.71 8.61
C MET A 172 3.26 18.46 7.32
N LYS A 173 3.72 17.56 6.45
CA LYS A 173 2.97 17.13 5.25
C LYS A 173 1.69 16.39 5.65
N LEU A 174 1.77 15.48 6.62
CA LEU A 174 0.61 14.78 7.18
C LEU A 174 -0.41 15.80 7.74
N PHE A 175 0.02 16.71 8.61
CA PHE A 175 -0.87 17.70 9.22
C PHE A 175 -1.60 18.56 8.18
N ARG A 176 -0.86 19.09 7.20
CA ARG A 176 -1.43 19.88 6.10
C ARG A 176 -2.45 19.10 5.26
N SER A 177 -2.28 17.78 5.13
CA SER A 177 -3.20 16.93 4.38
C SER A 177 -4.51 16.65 5.13
N LEU A 178 -4.49 16.72 6.47
CA LEU A 178 -5.66 16.50 7.31
C LEU A 178 -6.49 17.78 7.46
N GLY A 179 -5.85 18.94 7.58
CA GLY A 179 -6.55 20.21 7.69
C GLY A 179 -5.63 21.38 8.03
N ARG A 180 -6.17 22.60 7.94
CA ARG A 180 -5.42 23.82 8.32
C ARG A 180 -5.24 23.97 9.83
N ASP A 181 -6.12 23.37 10.62
CA ASP A 181 -6.16 23.52 12.09
C ASP A 181 -5.37 22.45 12.85
N ILE A 182 -4.78 21.47 12.13
CA ILE A 182 -4.00 20.39 12.72
C ILE A 182 -2.55 20.86 12.90
N LEU A 183 -2.09 21.00 14.15
CA LEU A 183 -0.76 21.52 14.47
C LEU A 183 0.11 20.52 15.23
N THR A 184 -0.49 19.56 15.93
CA THR A 184 0.19 18.56 16.77
C THR A 184 -0.14 17.14 16.33
N CYS A 185 0.64 16.17 16.83
CA CYS A 185 0.32 14.76 16.61
C CYS A 185 -0.97 14.38 17.32
N GLU A 186 -1.25 14.96 18.48
CA GLU A 186 -2.49 14.81 19.23
C GLU A 186 -3.69 15.25 18.38
N ASP A 187 -3.66 16.45 17.81
CA ASP A 187 -4.73 16.95 16.92
C ASP A 187 -4.93 16.00 15.72
N ALA A 188 -3.83 15.56 15.11
CA ALA A 188 -3.87 14.68 13.95
C ALA A 188 -4.46 13.31 14.29
N VAL A 189 -4.09 12.74 15.45
CA VAL A 189 -4.59 11.44 15.91
C VAL A 189 -6.06 11.52 16.29
N GLU A 190 -6.48 12.57 16.98
CA GLU A 190 -7.90 12.77 17.33
C GLU A 190 -8.76 12.91 16.09
N TYR A 191 -8.34 13.76 15.14
CA TYR A 191 -9.01 13.91 13.86
C TYR A 191 -9.09 12.59 13.08
N LEU A 192 -7.98 11.84 12.99
CA LEU A 192 -7.96 10.56 12.29
C LEU A 192 -8.85 9.51 12.97
N LEU A 193 -8.85 9.44 14.30
CA LEU A 193 -9.72 8.53 15.05
C LEU A 193 -11.20 8.89 14.88
N GLU A 194 -11.54 10.17 14.88
CA GLU A 194 -12.90 10.64 14.60
C GLU A 194 -13.34 10.23 13.19
N VAL A 195 -12.52 10.54 12.18
CA VAL A 195 -12.77 10.16 10.78
C VAL A 195 -12.83 8.64 10.59
N ASN A 196 -12.02 7.86 11.31
CA ASN A 196 -12.04 6.40 11.22
C ASN A 196 -13.26 5.80 11.92
N ARG A 197 -13.69 6.36 13.06
CA ARG A 197 -14.95 5.99 13.71
C ARG A 197 -16.14 6.29 12.81
N GLU A 198 -16.18 7.49 12.23
CA GLU A 198 -17.19 7.85 11.23
C GLU A 198 -17.13 6.88 10.03
N GLY A 199 -15.94 6.56 9.53
CA GLY A 199 -15.75 5.65 8.41
C GLY A 199 -16.22 4.22 8.68
N ILE A 200 -15.88 3.65 9.85
CA ILE A 200 -16.34 2.32 10.27
C ILE A 200 -17.87 2.32 10.42
N TYR A 201 -18.41 3.35 11.06
CA TYR A 201 -19.86 3.50 11.25
C TYR A 201 -20.60 3.66 9.90
N TRP A 202 -20.03 4.42 8.97
CA TRP A 202 -20.53 4.54 7.60
C TRP A 202 -20.51 3.21 6.86
N ASN A 203 -19.38 2.49 6.89
CA ASN A 203 -19.24 1.18 6.24
C ASN A 203 -20.24 0.17 6.79
N GLN A 204 -20.45 0.15 8.10
CA GLN A 204 -21.45 -0.70 8.73
C GLN A 204 -22.87 -0.40 8.23
N CYS A 205 -23.23 0.89 8.11
CA CYS A 205 -24.52 1.29 7.57
C CYS A 205 -24.70 0.87 6.10
N VAL A 206 -23.66 1.05 5.27
CA VAL A 206 -23.68 0.68 3.85
C VAL A 206 -23.72 -0.84 3.67
N GLU A 207 -22.96 -1.60 4.46
CA GLU A 207 -23.00 -3.06 4.42
C GLU A 207 -24.37 -3.62 4.79
N LEU A 208 -25.02 -3.09 5.84
CA LEU A 208 -26.39 -3.46 6.20
C LEU A 208 -27.36 -3.21 5.04
N ALA A 209 -27.25 -2.04 4.39
CA ALA A 209 -28.03 -1.71 3.21
C ALA A 209 -27.78 -2.68 2.04
N LEU A 210 -26.51 -3.00 1.76
CA LEU A 210 -26.12 -3.96 0.72
C LEU A 210 -26.56 -5.39 1.05
N ARG A 211 -26.72 -5.78 2.32
CA ARG A 211 -27.30 -7.07 2.75
C ARG A 211 -28.83 -7.08 2.69
N GLY A 212 -29.45 -5.94 2.39
CA GLY A 212 -30.90 -5.77 2.28
C GLY A 212 -31.58 -5.38 3.60
N GLU A 213 -30.83 -5.10 4.66
CA GLU A 213 -31.31 -4.70 5.99
C GLU A 213 -31.49 -3.18 6.07
N LEU A 214 -32.35 -2.66 5.19
CA LEU A 214 -32.49 -1.23 4.96
C LEU A 214 -33.03 -0.47 6.18
N MET A 215 -34.00 -1.01 6.91
CA MET A 215 -34.53 -0.36 8.12
C MET A 215 -33.49 -0.24 9.23
N GLU A 216 -32.64 -1.26 9.37
CA GLU A 216 -31.56 -1.26 10.36
C GLU A 216 -30.48 -0.25 10.00
N ALA A 217 -30.07 -0.20 8.73
CA ALA A 217 -29.14 0.81 8.23
C ALA A 217 -29.66 2.24 8.45
N LEU A 218 -30.93 2.51 8.11
CA LEU A 218 -31.55 3.84 8.30
C LEU A 218 -31.69 4.21 9.77
N SER A 219 -32.05 3.25 10.63
CA SER A 219 -32.12 3.46 12.07
C SER A 219 -30.74 3.74 12.65
N LEU A 220 -29.72 2.99 12.21
CA LEU A 220 -28.35 3.15 12.67
C LEU A 220 -27.84 4.54 12.31
N ALA A 221 -28.08 5.03 11.08
CA ALA A 221 -27.65 6.34 10.59
C ALA A 221 -28.25 7.55 11.33
N GLY A 222 -29.33 7.36 12.10
CA GLY A 222 -29.98 8.39 12.89
C GLY A 222 -30.42 9.61 12.06
N ASN A 223 -29.92 10.79 12.43
CA ASN A 223 -30.34 12.07 11.82
C ASN A 223 -29.40 12.60 10.73
N SER A 224 -28.35 11.86 10.36
CA SER A 224 -27.37 12.30 9.36
C SER A 224 -27.95 12.21 7.94
N GLU A 225 -28.43 13.33 7.39
CA GLU A 225 -29.05 13.39 6.06
C GLU A 225 -28.14 12.87 4.94
N LYS A 226 -26.84 13.15 5.08
CA LYS A 226 -25.81 12.71 4.15
C LYS A 226 -25.66 11.18 4.16
N LEU A 227 -25.65 10.56 5.35
CA LEU A 227 -25.52 9.10 5.49
C LEU A 227 -26.81 8.40 5.05
N LEU A 228 -27.98 8.95 5.38
CA LEU A 228 -29.27 8.48 4.90
C LEU A 228 -29.35 8.48 3.36
N ALA A 229 -28.84 9.53 2.71
CA ALA A 229 -28.80 9.61 1.25
C ALA A 229 -27.91 8.54 0.60
N GLU A 230 -26.74 8.28 1.18
CA GLU A 230 -25.80 7.24 0.70
C GLU A 230 -26.39 5.83 0.87
N ILE A 231 -27.02 5.54 2.02
CA ILE A 231 -27.73 4.27 2.26
C ILE A 231 -28.81 4.03 1.21
N VAL A 232 -29.65 5.06 0.95
CA VAL A 232 -30.74 4.98 -0.05
C VAL A 232 -30.15 4.78 -1.45
N LYS A 233 -29.09 5.52 -1.79
CA LYS A 233 -28.39 5.42 -3.07
C LYS A 233 -27.83 4.01 -3.28
N ASP A 234 -27.08 3.48 -2.34
CA ASP A 234 -26.41 2.18 -2.48
C ASP A 234 -27.42 1.01 -2.53
N TYR A 235 -28.50 1.12 -1.75
CA TYR A 235 -29.61 0.17 -1.84
C TYR A 235 -30.24 0.15 -3.25
N LEU A 236 -30.50 1.33 -3.83
CA LEU A 236 -31.11 1.45 -5.16
C LEU A 236 -30.16 1.09 -6.32
N ILE A 237 -28.87 1.45 -6.22
CA ILE A 237 -27.85 1.16 -7.24
C ILE A 237 -27.51 -0.33 -7.31
N SER A 238 -27.69 -1.07 -6.21
CA SER A 238 -27.41 -2.52 -6.17
C SER A 238 -28.19 -3.35 -7.21
N GLY A 239 -29.17 -2.76 -7.93
CA GLY A 239 -29.82 -3.34 -9.11
C GLY A 239 -30.79 -4.49 -8.82
N PHE A 240 -30.72 -5.07 -7.63
CA PHE A 240 -31.65 -6.06 -7.09
C PHE A 240 -32.17 -5.58 -5.75
N ILE A 241 -33.49 -5.37 -5.65
CA ILE A 241 -34.15 -5.17 -4.36
C ILE A 241 -34.08 -6.52 -3.60
N LYS A 242 -32.98 -6.75 -2.88
CA LYS A 242 -32.70 -8.02 -2.19
C LYS A 242 -33.82 -8.42 -1.23
N LYS A 243 -34.49 -7.44 -0.60
CA LYS A 243 -35.60 -7.63 0.35
C LYS A 243 -36.72 -6.60 0.07
N PRO A 244 -37.68 -6.90 -0.83
CA PRO A 244 -38.73 -5.93 -1.22
C PRO A 244 -39.61 -5.43 -0.07
N HIS A 245 -39.90 -6.32 0.88
CA HIS A 245 -40.62 -5.99 2.11
C HIS A 245 -39.88 -4.95 2.99
N GLU A 246 -38.55 -4.97 3.04
CA GLU A 246 -37.76 -3.97 3.77
C GLU A 246 -37.82 -2.61 3.09
N LEU A 247 -37.83 -2.57 1.76
CA LEU A 247 -38.06 -1.33 1.01
C LEU A 247 -39.44 -0.72 1.31
N LEU A 248 -40.49 -1.55 1.34
CA LEU A 248 -41.85 -1.09 1.65
C LEU A 248 -41.96 -0.51 3.06
N LYS A 249 -41.24 -1.08 4.04
CA LYS A 249 -41.13 -0.51 5.39
C LYS A 249 -40.31 0.79 5.37
N ALA A 250 -39.17 0.79 4.69
CA ALA A 250 -38.27 1.92 4.61
C ALA A 250 -38.93 3.16 4.00
N ILE A 251 -39.67 3.03 2.90
CA ILE A 251 -40.39 4.15 2.26
C ILE A 251 -41.34 4.87 3.22
N ARG A 252 -41.87 4.16 4.23
CA ARG A 252 -42.75 4.76 5.25
C ARG A 252 -41.99 5.46 6.37
N SER A 253 -40.71 5.15 6.55
CA SER A 253 -39.84 5.77 7.54
C SER A 253 -39.44 7.19 7.14
N GLU A 254 -39.29 8.05 8.15
CA GLU A 254 -38.85 9.43 7.92
C GLU A 254 -37.38 9.50 7.46
N GLY A 255 -36.52 8.60 7.97
CA GLY A 255 -35.13 8.51 7.56
C GLY A 255 -34.95 8.24 6.07
N PHE A 256 -35.75 7.35 5.48
CA PHE A 256 -35.71 7.08 4.04
C PHE A 256 -36.16 8.29 3.22
N LYS A 257 -37.26 8.96 3.61
CA LYS A 257 -37.77 10.14 2.89
C LYS A 257 -36.75 11.28 2.92
N ARG A 258 -36.13 11.55 4.07
CA ARG A 258 -35.07 12.54 4.23
C ARG A 258 -33.84 12.19 3.41
N GLY A 259 -33.39 10.93 3.45
CA GLY A 259 -32.28 10.44 2.63
C GLY A 259 -32.54 10.58 1.14
N LEU A 260 -33.74 10.19 0.67
CA LEU A 260 -34.14 10.33 -0.73
C LEU A 260 -34.23 11.79 -1.16
N LEU A 261 -34.83 12.66 -0.34
CA LEU A 261 -34.91 14.10 -0.61
C LEU A 261 -33.51 14.73 -0.72
N HIS A 262 -32.63 14.41 0.22
CA HIS A 262 -31.25 14.89 0.21
C HIS A 262 -30.50 14.39 -1.03
N LEU A 263 -30.61 13.09 -1.36
CA LEU A 263 -30.03 12.50 -2.57
C LEU A 263 -30.48 13.22 -3.84
N LEU A 264 -31.78 13.50 -3.97
CA LEU A 264 -32.36 14.22 -5.11
C LEU A 264 -31.88 15.67 -5.19
N GLN A 265 -31.77 16.36 -4.05
CA GLN A 265 -31.25 17.73 -3.98
C GLN A 265 -29.77 17.78 -4.37
N THR A 266 -28.95 16.86 -3.86
CA THR A 266 -27.51 16.76 -4.20
C THR A 266 -27.31 16.41 -5.68
N PHE A 267 -28.15 15.52 -6.23
CA PHE A 267 -28.16 15.21 -7.66
C PHE A 267 -28.54 16.44 -8.50
N ALA A 268 -29.61 17.15 -8.14
CA ALA A 268 -30.09 18.34 -8.84
C ALA A 268 -29.05 19.48 -8.85
N ARG A 269 -28.26 19.61 -7.77
CA ARG A 269 -27.17 20.59 -7.66
C ARG A 269 -25.87 20.17 -8.33
N ARG A 270 -25.80 18.96 -8.90
CA ARG A 270 -24.55 18.34 -9.43
C ARG A 270 -23.42 18.29 -8.40
N GLU A 271 -23.78 18.23 -7.11
CA GLU A 271 -22.85 18.17 -5.98
C GLU A 271 -22.50 16.72 -5.60
N LEU A 272 -22.85 15.75 -6.45
CA LEU A 272 -22.44 14.35 -6.35
C LEU A 272 -20.93 14.23 -6.58
N LYS A 273 -20.16 14.71 -5.62
CA LYS A 273 -18.85 14.13 -5.37
C LYS A 273 -19.16 12.75 -4.81
N LEU A 274 -18.95 11.72 -5.63
CA LEU A 274 -18.58 10.40 -5.14
C LEU A 274 -17.44 10.65 -4.15
N ARG A 275 -17.75 10.76 -2.86
CA ARG A 275 -16.74 10.60 -1.83
C ARG A 275 -16.85 9.16 -1.42
N PRO A 276 -16.16 8.25 -2.11
CA PRO A 276 -15.95 6.96 -1.50
C PRO A 276 -15.21 7.30 -0.19
N VAL A 277 -15.77 6.85 0.94
CA VAL A 277 -15.20 7.01 2.30
C VAL A 277 -13.93 6.17 2.38
N TYR A 278 -12.91 6.65 1.69
CA TYR A 278 -11.60 6.01 1.50
C TYR A 278 -10.51 6.94 2.04
N LEU A 279 -10.81 7.68 3.11
CA LEU A 279 -9.83 8.53 3.80
C LEU A 279 -8.67 7.70 4.41
N VAL A 280 -8.85 6.39 4.63
CA VAL A 280 -7.76 5.47 5.02
C VAL A 280 -6.95 4.92 3.82
N TYR A 281 -7.32 5.31 2.60
CA TYR A 281 -6.64 4.93 1.35
C TYR A 281 -5.93 6.09 0.63
N MET A 282 -5.98 7.32 1.14
CA MET A 282 -5.30 8.49 0.52
C MET A 282 -3.75 8.48 0.61
N TRP A 283 -3.13 7.34 0.92
CA TRP A 283 -1.71 7.10 0.66
C TRP A 283 -1.46 6.31 -0.63
N ARG A 284 -2.48 6.22 -1.51
CA ARG A 284 -2.41 5.59 -2.84
C ARG A 284 -2.32 6.58 -4.00
N GLU A 285 -2.19 7.88 -3.76
CA GLU A 285 -1.97 8.91 -4.80
C GLU A 285 -0.80 9.83 -4.44
#